data_AF-A0A7V3RYX7-F1
#
_entry.id   AF-A0A7V3RYX7-F1
#
_cell.length_a   1.000
_cell.length_b   1.000
_cell.length_c   1.000
_cell.angle_alpha   90.00
_cell.angle_beta   90.00
_cell.angle_gamma   90.00
#
_symmetry.space_group_name_H-M   'P 1'
#
loop_
_entity.id
_entity.type
_entity.pdbx_description
1 polymer ?
#
loop_
_entity_poly.entity_id
_entity_poly.type
_entity_poly.pdbx_seq_one_letter_code
_entity_poly.pdbx_strand_id
1 'polypeptide(L)'
;MCGIVGYIGDKQVAPILIDGLKKLEYRGYDSAGVAVMTKDGIRVQKTKGKIVQLEQLLKTSPLSGTMGIGHTRWATHGAPSDKNSHPHSAGKVTVVHNGIIENYLELKLGLEKKGRRFLSETDTEVIAHVIDEEFQKGLAPDKAIR
;
A
#
# COMPACT_ATOMS: atom_id res chain seq x y z
N MET A 1 7.19 5.04 13.59
CA MET A 1 5.92 5.58 13.06
C MET A 1 6.08 5.69 11.56
N CYS A 2 5.23 5.07 10.74
CA CYS A 2 5.45 4.95 9.29
C CYS A 2 5.47 6.30 8.53
N GLY A 3 5.92 6.27 7.28
CA GLY A 3 5.86 7.39 6.33
C GLY A 3 4.92 7.11 5.16
N ILE A 4 4.16 8.11 4.72
CA ILE A 4 3.26 8.05 3.56
C ILE A 4 3.58 9.20 2.62
N VAL A 5 3.61 8.92 1.32
CA VAL A 5 3.71 9.93 0.26
C VAL A 5 2.66 9.62 -0.80
N GLY A 6 1.99 10.63 -1.32
CA GLY A 6 1.10 10.53 -2.47
C GLY A 6 1.40 11.64 -3.46
N TYR A 7 1.27 11.35 -4.75
CA TYR A 7 1.42 12.34 -5.81
C TYR A 7 0.42 12.09 -6.93
N ILE A 8 -0.18 13.18 -7.40
CA ILE A 8 -1.01 13.25 -8.60
C ILE A 8 -0.55 14.51 -9.34
N GLY A 9 -0.14 14.35 -10.60
CA GLY A 9 0.25 15.49 -11.43
C GLY A 9 0.67 15.09 -12.83
N ASP A 10 1.61 15.84 -13.38
CA ASP A 10 2.11 15.76 -14.75
C ASP A 10 3.51 15.11 -14.87
N LYS A 11 4.21 14.92 -13.75
CA LYS A 11 5.56 14.33 -13.71
C LYS A 11 5.51 12.82 -13.50
N GLN A 12 6.58 12.14 -13.90
CA GLN A 12 6.77 10.73 -13.54
C GLN A 12 6.82 10.57 -12.02
N VAL A 13 5.95 9.72 -11.50
CA VAL A 13 5.68 9.66 -10.06
C VAL A 13 6.73 8.88 -9.27
N ALA A 14 7.34 7.85 -9.87
CA ALA A 14 8.25 6.96 -9.14
C ALA A 14 9.45 7.69 -8.49
N PRO A 15 10.17 8.61 -9.16
CA PRO A 15 11.22 9.40 -8.53
C PRO A 15 10.71 10.28 -7.38
N ILE A 16 9.54 10.91 -7.55
CA ILE A 16 8.92 11.79 -6.54
C ILE A 16 8.57 11.00 -5.27
N LEU A 17 7.99 9.81 -5.44
CA LEU A 17 7.68 8.93 -4.30
C LEU A 17 8.97 8.50 -3.59
N ILE A 18 10.01 8.09 -4.33
CA ILE A 18 11.28 7.67 -3.72
C ILE A 18 11.94 8.80 -2.94
N ASP A 19 12.00 10.01 -3.50
CA ASP A 19 12.59 11.16 -2.81
C ASP A 19 11.79 11.57 -1.56
N GLY A 20 10.46 11.53 -1.66
CA GLY A 20 9.58 11.75 -0.52
C GLY A 20 9.79 10.71 0.58
N LEU A 21 9.87 9.43 0.22
CA LEU A 21 10.05 8.33 1.16
C LEU A 21 11.44 8.33 1.80
N LYS A 22 12.50 8.70 1.07
CA LYS A 22 13.85 8.90 1.64
C LYS A 22 13.84 9.91 2.78
N LYS A 23 13.10 11.01 2.63
CA LYS A 23 12.92 12.02 3.70
C LYS A 23 12.14 11.50 4.91
N LEU A 24 11.38 10.42 4.74
CA LEU A 24 10.57 9.77 5.78
C LEU A 24 11.17 8.45 6.27
N GLU A 25 12.39 8.09 5.86
CA GLU A 25 12.99 6.80 6.24
C GLU A 25 13.33 6.72 7.75
N TYR A 26 13.63 7.86 8.39
CA TYR A 26 13.88 7.93 9.84
C TYR A 26 12.67 7.47 10.69
N ARG A 27 11.49 7.39 10.06
CA ARG A 27 10.21 7.04 10.67
C ARG A 27 9.94 5.53 10.62
N GLY A 28 10.47 4.83 9.61
CA GLY A 28 10.36 3.39 9.42
C GLY A 28 11.27 2.89 8.31
N TYR A 29 12.00 1.81 8.57
CA TYR A 29 13.03 1.27 7.67
C TYR A 29 12.98 -0.27 7.57
N ASP A 30 11.92 -0.89 8.10
CA ASP A 30 11.73 -2.34 8.04
C ASP A 30 11.35 -2.81 6.64
N SER A 31 10.61 -1.97 5.91
CA SER A 31 10.26 -2.19 4.51
C SER A 31 9.77 -0.92 3.83
N ALA A 32 9.73 -0.94 2.50
CA ALA A 32 9.19 0.16 1.70
C ALA A 32 8.47 -0.36 0.45
N GLY A 33 7.54 0.43 -0.07
CA GLY A 33 6.88 0.14 -1.33
C GLY A 33 6.16 1.33 -1.95
N VAL A 34 5.86 1.19 -3.23
CA VAL A 34 5.10 2.14 -4.04
C VAL A 34 4.05 1.41 -4.87
N ALA A 35 2.96 2.11 -5.17
CA ALA A 35 1.99 1.74 -6.17
C ALA A 35 1.86 2.89 -7.18
N VAL A 36 1.91 2.56 -8.46
CA VAL A 36 1.82 3.53 -9.56
C VAL A 36 0.67 3.15 -10.47
N MET A 37 -0.17 4.12 -10.82
CA MET A 37 -1.15 3.97 -11.89
C MET A 37 -0.42 4.04 -13.22
N THR A 38 -0.23 2.89 -13.87
CA THR A 38 0.37 2.78 -15.19
C THR A 38 -0.72 2.69 -16.26
N LYS A 39 -0.31 2.69 -17.54
CA LYS A 39 -1.21 2.43 -18.67
C LYS A 39 -1.92 1.07 -18.61
N ASP A 40 -1.34 0.09 -17.89
CA ASP A 40 -1.85 -1.28 -17.76
C ASP A 40 -2.59 -1.50 -16.42
N GLY A 41 -2.90 -0.40 -15.71
CA GLY A 41 -3.50 -0.41 -14.38
C GLY A 41 -2.49 -0.20 -13.25
N ILE A 42 -2.94 -0.46 -12.01
CA ILE A 42 -2.09 -0.25 -10.83
C ILE A 42 -1.00 -1.33 -10.77
N ARG A 43 0.25 -0.91 -10.66
CA ARG A 43 1.40 -1.78 -10.42
C ARG A 43 2.00 -1.46 -9.06
N VAL A 44 2.21 -2.49 -8.27
CA VAL A 44 2.79 -2.40 -6.92
C VAL A 44 4.20 -2.99 -6.93
N GLN A 45 5.15 -2.27 -6.36
CA GLN A 45 6.47 -2.78 -6.03
C GLN A 45 6.80 -2.48 -4.58
N LYS A 46 7.23 -3.50 -3.86
CA LYS A 46 7.51 -3.43 -2.44
C LYS A 46 8.56 -4.45 -2.06
N THR A 47 9.39 -4.09 -1.10
CA THR A 47 10.50 -4.93 -0.64
C THR A 47 10.71 -4.72 0.85
N LYS A 48 11.06 -5.79 1.55
CA LYS A 48 11.66 -5.70 2.88
C LYS A 48 12.92 -4.83 2.83
N GLY A 49 13.22 -4.19 3.95
CA GLY A 49 14.43 -3.42 4.18
C GLY A 49 14.31 -1.94 3.83
N LYS A 50 15.48 -1.30 3.80
CA LYS A 50 15.64 0.15 3.63
C LYS A 50 15.18 0.61 2.25
N ILE A 51 14.89 1.90 2.12
CA ILE A 51 14.36 2.51 0.88
C ILE A 51 15.28 2.28 -0.33
N VAL A 52 16.58 2.15 -0.10
CA VAL A 52 17.59 1.85 -1.14
C VAL A 52 17.30 0.55 -1.89
N GLN A 53 16.69 -0.46 -1.23
CA GLN A 53 16.34 -1.72 -1.88
C GLN A 53 15.17 -1.52 -2.86
N LEU A 54 14.19 -0.70 -2.49
CA LEU A 54 13.08 -0.34 -3.37
C LEU A 54 13.57 0.48 -4.56
N GLU A 55 14.50 1.41 -4.33
CA GLU A 55 15.13 2.19 -5.40
C GLU A 55 15.88 1.29 -6.39
N GLN A 56 16.57 0.25 -5.92
CA GLN A 56 17.22 -0.73 -6.79
C GLN A 56 16.19 -1.54 -7.59
N LEU A 57 15.09 -1.97 -6.95
CA LEU A 57 14.01 -2.71 -7.62
C LEU A 57 13.37 -1.89 -8.75
N LEU A 58 13.15 -0.58 -8.53
CA LEU A 58 12.59 0.31 -9.54
C LEU A 58 13.58 0.63 -10.68
N LYS A 59 14.89 0.45 -10.47
CA LYS A 59 15.87 0.55 -11.56
C LYS A 59 15.82 -0.67 -12.47
N THR A 60 15.59 -1.87 -11.92
CA THR A 60 15.51 -3.11 -12.71
C THR A 60 14.14 -3.34 -13.32
N SER A 61 13.08 -2.87 -12.67
CA SER A 61 11.71 -2.92 -13.17
C SER A 61 11.04 -1.55 -12.99
N PRO A 62 11.22 -0.61 -13.93
CA PRO A 62 10.67 0.73 -13.77
C PRO A 62 9.13 0.76 -13.83
N LEU A 63 8.53 1.58 -12.96
CA LEU A 63 7.11 1.92 -13.02
C LEU A 63 6.93 3.31 -13.65
N SER A 64 6.12 3.38 -14.69
CA SER A 64 5.83 4.63 -15.42
C SER A 64 4.38 5.05 -15.23
N GLY A 65 4.17 6.31 -14.86
CA GLY A 65 2.87 6.89 -14.55
C GLY A 65 3.02 8.23 -13.82
N THR A 66 1.93 8.98 -13.70
CA THR A 66 1.95 10.32 -13.08
C THR A 66 1.13 10.41 -11.78
N MET A 67 0.62 9.25 -11.33
CA MET A 67 -0.14 9.11 -10.10
C MET A 67 0.33 7.89 -9.32
N GLY A 68 0.49 8.04 -8.01
CA GLY A 68 0.88 6.93 -7.16
C GLY A 68 0.95 7.28 -5.68
N ILE A 69 1.13 6.24 -4.88
CA ILE A 69 1.30 6.31 -3.43
C ILE A 69 2.52 5.49 -3.02
N GLY A 70 3.17 5.90 -1.94
CA GLY A 70 4.36 5.27 -1.40
C GLY A 70 4.31 5.18 0.13
N HIS A 71 5.02 4.21 0.68
CA HIS A 71 5.07 3.98 2.11
C HIS A 71 6.43 3.46 2.59
N THR A 72 6.86 3.93 3.77
CA THR A 72 7.94 3.35 4.58
C THR A 72 7.36 2.79 5.86
N ARG A 73 7.70 1.55 6.19
CA ARG A 73 7.05 0.79 7.27
C ARG A 73 7.95 0.63 8.49
N TRP A 74 7.35 0.80 9.66
CA TRP A 74 7.81 0.26 10.94
C TRP A 74 6.81 -0.81 11.35
N ALA A 75 7.23 -2.06 11.48
CA ALA A 75 6.32 -3.18 11.67
C ALA A 75 5.67 -3.17 13.06
N THR A 76 4.35 -3.33 13.11
CA THR A 76 3.56 -3.57 14.33
C THR A 76 2.89 -4.94 14.27
N HIS A 77 2.01 -5.15 13.29
CA HIS A 77 1.37 -6.44 12.99
C HIS A 77 2.04 -7.14 11.81
N GLY A 78 2.50 -8.38 11.98
CA GLY A 78 3.18 -9.15 10.94
C GLY A 78 4.63 -8.74 10.75
N ALA A 79 5.52 -9.73 10.67
CA ALA A 79 6.95 -9.52 10.57
C ALA A 79 7.34 -8.77 9.28
N PRO A 80 8.46 -8.02 9.26
CA PRO A 80 8.99 -7.41 8.04
C PRO A 80 9.19 -8.43 6.92
N SER A 81 8.42 -8.27 5.83
CA SER A 81 8.46 -9.10 4.63
C SER A 81 7.87 -8.33 3.44
N ASP A 82 8.14 -8.76 2.21
CA ASP A 82 7.55 -8.14 1.01
C ASP A 82 6.02 -8.21 1.05
N LYS A 83 5.46 -9.33 1.54
CA LYS A 83 4.01 -9.54 1.69
C LYS A 83 3.38 -8.53 2.64
N ASN A 84 3.99 -8.33 3.81
CA ASN A 84 3.52 -7.40 4.85
C ASN A 84 3.91 -5.94 4.57
N SER A 85 4.64 -5.67 3.50
CA SER A 85 4.96 -4.31 3.09
C SER A 85 3.74 -3.66 2.45
N HIS A 86 3.58 -2.37 2.70
CA HIS A 86 2.59 -1.55 2.00
C HIS A 86 3.17 -1.15 0.63
N PRO A 87 2.34 -0.83 -0.37
CA PRO A 87 0.87 -0.82 -0.37
C PRO A 87 0.22 -2.23 -0.32
N HIS A 88 -0.98 -2.28 0.26
CA HIS A 88 -1.88 -3.46 0.21
C HIS A 88 -2.95 -3.25 -0.86
N SER A 89 -3.46 -4.33 -1.45
CA SER A 89 -4.46 -4.23 -2.53
C SER A 89 -5.52 -5.32 -2.43
N ALA A 90 -6.75 -4.96 -2.77
CA ALA A 90 -7.89 -5.87 -2.94
C ALA A 90 -8.76 -5.35 -4.08
N GLY A 91 -8.99 -6.18 -5.10
CA GLY A 91 -9.77 -5.80 -6.29
C GLY A 91 -9.27 -4.48 -6.91
N LYS A 92 -10.10 -3.44 -6.88
CA LYS A 92 -9.77 -2.11 -7.46
C LYS A 92 -9.09 -1.15 -6.47
N VAL A 93 -8.86 -1.58 -5.24
CA VAL A 93 -8.42 -0.73 -4.14
C VAL A 93 -6.96 -1.01 -3.82
N THR A 94 -6.15 0.05 -3.70
CA THR A 94 -4.77 -0.02 -3.21
C THR A 94 -4.56 1.04 -2.14
N VAL A 95 -4.04 0.65 -0.97
CA VAL A 95 -3.96 1.50 0.22
C VAL A 95 -2.57 1.51 0.85
N VAL A 96 -2.26 2.63 1.47
CA VAL A 96 -1.20 2.80 2.47
C VAL A 96 -1.83 3.35 3.74
N HIS A 97 -1.26 3.03 4.90
CA HIS A 97 -1.84 3.34 6.19
C HIS A 97 -0.73 3.55 7.22
N ASN A 98 -0.90 4.54 8.10
CA ASN A 98 -0.04 4.79 9.23
C ASN A 98 -0.93 4.90 10.46
N GLY A 99 -0.92 3.85 11.27
CA GLY A 99 -1.84 3.68 12.39
C GLY A 99 -1.99 2.20 12.72
N ILE A 100 -2.96 1.88 13.57
CA ILE A 100 -3.34 0.52 13.92
C ILE A 100 -4.86 0.41 13.81
N ILE A 101 -5.35 -0.62 13.11
CA ILE A 101 -6.78 -0.97 13.09
C ILE A 101 -7.02 -2.00 14.19
N GLU A 102 -7.51 -1.56 15.35
CA GLU A 102 -7.61 -2.40 16.56
C GLU A 102 -8.57 -3.59 16.40
N ASN A 103 -9.64 -3.42 15.64
CA ASN A 103 -10.63 -4.45 15.36
C ASN A 103 -10.37 -5.25 14.06
N TYR A 104 -9.14 -5.22 13.53
CA TYR A 104 -8.84 -5.87 12.24
C TYR A 104 -9.12 -7.37 12.23
N LEU A 105 -8.94 -8.07 13.37
CA LEU A 105 -9.16 -9.52 13.43
C LEU A 105 -10.64 -9.87 13.23
N GLU A 106 -11.54 -9.11 13.85
CA GLU A 106 -12.99 -9.27 13.67
C GLU A 106 -13.37 -9.03 12.20
N LEU A 107 -12.89 -7.93 11.63
CA LEU A 107 -13.13 -7.57 10.22
C LEU A 107 -12.58 -8.64 9.27
N LYS A 108 -11.35 -9.10 9.49
CA LYS A 108 -10.67 -10.13 8.68
C LYS A 108 -11.48 -11.42 8.68
N LEU A 109 -11.86 -11.93 9.87
CA LEU A 109 -12.66 -13.14 9.99
C LEU A 109 -14.04 -13.00 9.31
N GLY A 110 -14.67 -11.83 9.43
CA GLY A 110 -15.93 -11.54 8.73
C GLY A 110 -15.79 -11.57 7.20
N LEU A 111 -14.70 -11.01 6.66
CA LEU A 111 -14.41 -10.97 5.22
C LEU A 111 -13.98 -12.34 4.68
N GLU A 112 -13.23 -13.13 5.45
CA GLU A 112 -12.85 -14.50 5.10
C GLU A 112 -14.07 -15.42 5.00
N LYS A 113 -15.05 -15.27 5.92
CA LYS A 113 -16.35 -15.98 5.83
C LYS A 113 -17.13 -15.65 4.56
N LYS A 114 -16.93 -14.46 3.99
CA LYS A 114 -17.49 -14.03 2.70
C LYS A 114 -16.64 -14.46 1.49
N GLY A 115 -15.58 -15.25 1.70
CA GLY A 115 -14.73 -15.80 0.65
C GLY A 115 -13.55 -14.93 0.23
N ARG A 116 -13.29 -13.81 0.92
CA ARG A 116 -12.11 -12.98 0.64
C ARG A 116 -10.84 -13.66 1.15
N ARG A 117 -9.75 -13.52 0.39
CA ARG A 117 -8.43 -14.09 0.71
C ARG A 117 -7.45 -12.98 1.05
N PHE A 118 -6.82 -13.10 2.21
CA PHE A 118 -5.77 -12.20 2.67
C PHE A 118 -4.38 -12.76 2.32
N LEU A 119 -3.48 -11.89 1.86
CA LEU A 119 -2.11 -12.26 1.49
C LEU A 119 -1.10 -11.90 2.57
N SER A 120 -1.50 -11.08 3.54
CA SER A 120 -0.66 -10.56 4.60
C SER A 120 -1.24 -10.78 5.99
N GLU A 121 -0.39 -10.56 6.96
CA GLU A 121 -0.72 -10.60 8.39
C GLU A 121 -1.04 -9.20 8.93
N THR A 122 -1.03 -8.17 8.07
CA THR A 122 -1.21 -6.80 8.50
C THR A 122 -2.67 -6.49 8.74
N ASP A 123 -2.90 -5.66 9.75
CA ASP A 123 -4.18 -5.00 9.99
C ASP A 123 -4.62 -4.15 8.79
N THR A 124 -3.66 -3.55 8.06
CA THR A 124 -3.93 -2.64 6.96
C THR A 124 -4.64 -3.29 5.76
N GLU A 125 -4.38 -4.57 5.47
CA GLU A 125 -5.01 -5.23 4.32
C GLU A 125 -6.53 -5.29 4.43
N VAL A 126 -7.08 -5.29 5.65
CA VAL A 126 -8.54 -5.27 5.86
C VAL A 126 -9.17 -4.01 5.27
N ILE A 127 -8.48 -2.87 5.30
CA ILE A 127 -8.97 -1.59 4.74
C ILE A 127 -9.22 -1.74 3.24
N ALA A 128 -8.28 -2.35 2.51
CA ALA A 128 -8.43 -2.56 1.07
C ALA A 128 -9.64 -3.46 0.79
N HIS A 129 -9.81 -4.54 1.56
CA HIS A 129 -10.92 -5.46 1.37
C HIS A 129 -12.28 -4.87 1.70
N VAL A 130 -12.39 -4.05 2.76
CA VAL A 130 -13.65 -3.39 3.14
C VAL A 130 -14.09 -2.41 2.05
N ILE A 131 -13.20 -1.51 1.61
CA ILE A 131 -13.53 -0.52 0.57
C ILE A 131 -13.88 -1.21 -0.74
N ASP A 132 -13.17 -2.29 -1.10
CA ASP A 132 -13.47 -3.05 -2.31
C ASP A 132 -14.82 -3.79 -2.22
N GLU A 133 -15.25 -4.22 -1.03
CA GLU A 133 -16.59 -4.78 -0.82
C GLU A 133 -17.68 -3.71 -1.09
N GLU A 134 -17.48 -2.49 -0.60
CA GLU A 134 -18.40 -1.38 -0.84
C GLU A 134 -18.45 -0.96 -2.32
N PHE A 135 -17.32 -1.01 -3.03
CA PHE A 135 -17.30 -0.83 -4.48
C PHE A 135 -18.06 -1.90 -5.25
N GLN A 136 -17.99 -3.16 -4.81
CA GLN A 136 -18.76 -4.24 -5.42
C GLN A 136 -20.27 -4.07 -5.20
N LYS A 137 -20.69 -3.35 -4.15
CA LYS A 137 -22.09 -2.96 -3.91
C LYS A 137 -22.53 -1.74 -4.76
N GLY A 138 -21.63 -1.17 -5.56
CA GLY A 138 -21.91 -0.04 -6.45
C GLY A 138 -21.78 1.33 -5.82
N LEU A 139 -21.20 1.44 -4.61
CA LEU A 139 -20.95 2.74 -3.99
C LEU A 139 -19.84 3.51 -4.71
N ALA A 140 -20.00 4.83 -4.79
CA ALA A 140 -18.97 5.73 -5.29
C ALA A 140 -17.78 5.84 -4.32
N PRO A 141 -16.57 6.22 -4.79
CA PRO A 141 -15.37 6.40 -3.96
C PRO A 141 -15.57 7.16 -2.65
N ASP A 142 -16.25 8.30 -2.69
CA ASP A 142 -16.49 9.12 -1.50
C ASP A 142 -17.42 8.47 -0.49
N LYS A 143 -18.29 7.55 -0.92
CA LYS A 143 -19.23 6.81 -0.08
C LYS A 143 -18.64 5.52 0.45
N ALA A 144 -17.84 4.82 -0.35
CA ALA A 144 -17.20 3.57 0.07
C ALA A 144 -16.12 3.77 1.16
N ILE A 145 -15.58 4.99 1.29
CA ILE A 145 -14.53 5.33 2.25
C ILE A 145 -15.11 5.89 3.56
N ARG A 146 -16.37 6.35 3.57
CA ARG A 146 -17.01 6.99 4.73
C ARG A 146 -17.83 6.00 5.53
#